data_AF-A0A3D4JKW7-F1
#
_entry.id   AF-A0A3D4JKW7-F1
#
_cell.length_a   1.000
_cell.length_b   1.000
_cell.length_c   1.000
_cell.angle_alpha   90.00
_cell.angle_beta   90.00
_cell.angle_gamma   90.00
#
_symmetry.space_group_name_H-M   'P 1'
#
loop_
_entity.id
_entity.type
_entity.pdbx_description
1 polymer ?
#
loop_
_entity_poly.entity_id
_entity_poly.type
_entity_poly.pdbx_seq_one_letter_code
_entity_poly.pdbx_strand_id
1 'polypeptide(L)'
;MIFVLDSEGNELYTIEGKSSYIDKILVTNDGKTVAAYYDDEWNYNVSLIDDNNKTLAEPYKIDNAPSGISYMDGGGDYSLCYYNSTEMYGINLETSEKTKIIDWIDSDVDASSLQTAKILSDGRIIAVYYDIISAQTKCSILEKTNPDDVKNQQVVTLAGTYIDSNIYAAAAKFNKENEKYRIKLTDYSSYNTDDDYNAGANKFNMDMALGTVPDIVLLNYDTNIKNLVSKGILADMGAIIDNDSSINRSDYLENVFDALSVNGTLYSVSPSFNIQTLTGKTSNLDGMTEWDTNTFIDFINNLDENKQIMTDDDLNSDNILSMLCYLSMDNFINYSEKTCNFNSDDFIKILEFAKQYPTSEEYYSQMQNMSDDEYQKKYNDQQAGFRKGNIILERSYFYDTGSFYNTEMGTFGEDVTFIGYPSSDGNGSFINASLEMGISAKSENQEAAWEFIKYFLSDEYQKSVYELPVKKSVLEEKFNASMKPYSYEDEDGNTVELPNTYYIGDDEIDIGYMDETHKKKYMDFVSSVNKKYTYDLNVMDIISEETQAFFSGQKSAQETADIVQNRVNIYINETL
;
A
#
# COMPACT_ATOMS: atom_id res chain seq x y z
N MET A 1 -22.73 3.38 -30.05
CA MET A 1 -22.81 3.82 -31.47
C MET A 1 -21.44 4.32 -31.89
N ILE A 2 -21.05 4.12 -33.15
CA ILE A 2 -19.79 4.64 -33.72
C ILE A 2 -20.15 5.63 -34.81
N PHE A 3 -19.65 6.86 -34.70
CA PHE A 3 -19.90 7.93 -35.67
C PHE A 3 -18.70 8.03 -36.62
N VAL A 4 -18.97 8.00 -37.94
CA VAL A 4 -17.94 8.22 -38.95
C VAL A 4 -18.12 9.62 -39.52
N LEU A 5 -17.08 10.44 -39.38
CA LEU A 5 -17.09 11.85 -39.76
C LEU A 5 -16.15 12.10 -40.94
N ASP A 6 -16.45 13.11 -41.75
CA ASP A 6 -15.50 13.65 -42.72
C ASP A 6 -14.44 14.54 -42.05
N SER A 7 -13.49 15.04 -42.84
CA SER A 7 -12.41 15.92 -42.35
C SER A 7 -12.89 17.28 -41.84
N GLU A 8 -14.13 17.68 -42.15
CA GLU A 8 -14.76 18.92 -41.67
C GLU A 8 -15.61 18.66 -40.41
N GLY A 9 -15.71 17.41 -39.96
CA GLY A 9 -16.49 16.99 -38.79
C GLY A 9 -17.96 16.70 -39.08
N ASN A 10 -18.38 16.63 -40.35
CA ASN A 10 -19.76 16.27 -40.69
C ASN A 10 -19.96 14.75 -40.64
N GLU A 11 -21.09 14.31 -40.09
CA GLU A 11 -21.42 12.88 -40.06
C GLU A 11 -21.67 12.32 -41.46
N LEU A 12 -20.90 11.29 -41.83
CA LEU A 12 -21.09 10.53 -43.05
C LEU A 12 -22.12 9.42 -42.85
N TYR A 13 -21.99 8.68 -41.75
CA TYR A 13 -22.92 7.65 -41.30
C TYR A 13 -22.61 7.23 -39.86
N THR A 14 -23.56 6.53 -39.24
CA THR A 14 -23.44 5.92 -37.92
C THR A 14 -23.50 4.41 -38.04
N ILE A 15 -22.68 3.71 -37.26
CA ILE A 15 -22.72 2.26 -37.08
C ILE A 15 -23.31 1.97 -35.70
N GLU A 16 -24.34 1.10 -35.67
CA GLU A 16 -24.83 0.53 -34.42
C GLU A 16 -23.78 -0.44 -33.87
N GLY A 17 -23.38 -0.23 -32.61
CA GLY A 17 -22.42 -1.11 -31.95
C GLY A 17 -23.05 -2.47 -31.66
N LYS A 18 -22.21 -3.50 -31.53
CA LYS A 18 -22.66 -4.83 -31.07
C LYS A 18 -22.91 -4.88 -29.55
N SER A 19 -22.70 -3.78 -28.83
CA SER A 19 -22.90 -3.65 -27.39
C SER A 19 -23.14 -2.20 -26.95
N SER A 20 -23.43 -2.01 -25.67
CA SER A 20 -23.63 -0.70 -25.05
C SER A 20 -22.34 0.10 -24.81
N TYR A 21 -21.16 -0.53 -24.82
CA TYR A 21 -19.90 0.12 -24.43
C TYR A 21 -18.76 -0.14 -25.43
N ILE A 22 -18.49 0.86 -26.27
CA ILE A 22 -17.28 0.94 -27.12
C ILE A 22 -16.18 1.59 -26.30
N ASP A 23 -15.06 0.91 -26.12
CA ASP A 23 -13.91 1.40 -25.38
C ASP A 23 -13.05 2.32 -26.25
N LYS A 24 -12.55 1.82 -27.39
CA LYS A 24 -11.63 2.56 -28.26
C LYS A 24 -11.86 2.30 -29.74
N ILE A 25 -11.50 3.28 -30.56
CA ILE A 25 -11.30 3.13 -32.00
C ILE A 25 -9.80 3.14 -32.25
N LEU A 26 -9.31 2.10 -32.94
CA LEU A 26 -7.88 1.87 -33.15
C LEU A 26 -7.59 1.71 -34.64
N VAL A 27 -6.36 2.01 -35.03
CA VAL A 27 -5.87 1.81 -36.40
C VAL A 27 -4.85 0.70 -36.41
N THR A 28 -5.04 -0.28 -37.28
CA THR A 28 -4.12 -1.40 -37.46
C THR A 28 -2.89 -1.01 -38.28
N ASN A 29 -1.83 -1.82 -38.26
CA ASN A 29 -0.59 -1.52 -38.99
C ASN A 29 -0.78 -1.40 -40.51
N ASP A 30 -1.80 -2.04 -41.09
CA ASP A 30 -2.15 -1.94 -42.51
C ASP A 30 -3.15 -0.81 -42.81
N GLY A 31 -3.52 -0.01 -41.80
CA GLY A 31 -4.36 1.17 -41.92
C GLY A 31 -5.86 0.92 -41.82
N LYS A 32 -6.30 -0.31 -41.50
CA LYS A 32 -7.73 -0.57 -41.24
C LYS A 32 -8.14 -0.04 -39.86
N THR A 33 -9.36 0.46 -39.77
CA THR A 33 -9.96 0.92 -38.52
C THR A 33 -10.72 -0.22 -37.84
N VAL A 34 -10.48 -0.42 -36.54
CA VAL A 34 -11.17 -1.43 -35.73
C VAL A 34 -11.77 -0.77 -34.49
N ALA A 35 -12.85 -1.36 -33.97
CA ALA A 35 -13.42 -0.97 -32.69
C ALA A 35 -13.12 -2.04 -31.64
N ALA A 36 -12.61 -1.61 -30.49
CA ALA A 36 -12.46 -2.41 -29.29
C ALA A 36 -13.62 -2.10 -28.33
N TYR A 37 -14.30 -3.12 -27.81
CA TYR A 37 -15.54 -2.97 -27.05
C TYR A 37 -15.79 -4.15 -26.12
N TYR A 38 -16.60 -3.93 -25.09
CA TYR A 38 -17.11 -5.01 -24.23
C TYR A 38 -18.47 -5.45 -24.74
N ASP A 39 -18.72 -6.75 -24.90
CA ASP A 39 -20.07 -7.24 -25.18
C ASP A 39 -20.96 -7.24 -23.92
N ASP A 40 -22.22 -7.64 -24.06
CA ASP A 40 -23.18 -7.64 -22.95
C ASP A 40 -22.83 -8.66 -21.84
N GLU A 41 -21.93 -9.60 -22.11
CA GLU A 41 -21.36 -10.54 -21.14
C GLU A 41 -20.02 -10.04 -20.56
N TRP A 42 -19.64 -8.79 -20.85
CA TRP A 42 -18.36 -8.17 -20.46
C TRP A 42 -17.12 -8.85 -21.05
N ASN A 43 -17.23 -9.58 -22.17
CA ASN A 43 -16.06 -10.04 -22.90
C ASN A 43 -15.46 -8.90 -23.73
N TYR A 44 -14.14 -8.74 -23.69
CA TYR A 44 -13.44 -7.75 -24.50
C TYR A 44 -13.22 -8.24 -25.92
N ASN A 45 -13.74 -7.51 -26.89
CA ASN A 45 -13.78 -7.87 -28.30
C ASN A 45 -13.13 -6.78 -29.17
N VAL A 46 -12.55 -7.19 -30.30
CA VAL A 46 -12.03 -6.29 -31.34
C VAL A 46 -12.65 -6.69 -32.67
N SER A 47 -13.24 -5.73 -33.39
CA SER A 47 -13.90 -5.98 -34.68
C SER A 47 -13.54 -4.93 -35.71
N LEU A 48 -13.44 -5.35 -36.97
CA LEU A 48 -13.25 -4.44 -38.11
C LEU A 48 -14.47 -3.52 -38.29
N ILE A 49 -14.22 -2.23 -38.50
CA ILE A 49 -15.22 -1.29 -39.00
C ILE A 49 -15.28 -1.47 -40.52
N ASP A 50 -16.37 -2.06 -41.01
CA ASP A 50 -16.58 -2.29 -42.43
C ASP A 50 -17.31 -1.09 -43.03
N ASP A 51 -16.55 -0.14 -43.57
CA ASP A 51 -17.07 1.08 -44.19
C ASP A 51 -17.99 0.81 -45.40
N ASN A 52 -17.78 -0.31 -46.11
CA ASN A 52 -18.59 -0.63 -47.29
C ASN A 52 -20.00 -1.05 -46.89
N ASN A 53 -20.10 -1.87 -45.84
CA ASN A 53 -21.36 -2.38 -45.33
C ASN A 53 -21.96 -1.49 -44.24
N LYS A 54 -21.18 -0.53 -43.70
CA LYS A 54 -21.54 0.35 -42.58
C LYS A 54 -21.92 -0.44 -41.34
N THR A 55 -21.15 -1.48 -41.04
CA THR A 55 -21.38 -2.42 -39.95
C THR A 55 -20.09 -2.73 -39.21
N LEU A 56 -20.23 -3.24 -37.99
CA LEU A 56 -19.12 -3.86 -37.28
C LEU A 56 -19.03 -5.35 -37.65
N ALA A 57 -17.87 -5.80 -38.13
CA ALA A 57 -17.66 -7.19 -38.52
C ALA A 57 -17.75 -8.17 -37.33
N GLU A 58 -17.66 -9.47 -37.59
CA GLU A 58 -17.47 -10.45 -36.51
C GLU A 58 -16.12 -10.21 -35.80
N PRO A 59 -16.08 -10.39 -34.46
CA PRO A 59 -14.89 -10.11 -33.69
C PRO A 59 -13.74 -11.04 -34.08
N TYR A 60 -12.54 -10.48 -34.09
CA TYR A 60 -11.31 -11.25 -34.22
C TYR A 60 -11.16 -12.18 -33.02
N LYS A 61 -10.70 -13.41 -33.28
CA LYS A 61 -10.36 -14.34 -32.20
C LYS A 61 -9.05 -13.87 -31.56
N ILE A 62 -9.05 -13.61 -30.25
CA ILE A 62 -7.84 -13.31 -29.49
C ILE A 62 -7.78 -14.29 -28.33
N ASP A 63 -6.89 -15.28 -28.42
CA ASP A 63 -6.77 -16.31 -27.38
C ASP A 63 -6.24 -15.69 -26.08
N ASN A 64 -6.94 -15.93 -24.97
CA ASN A 64 -6.67 -15.32 -23.66
C ASN A 64 -6.51 -13.80 -23.80
N ALA A 65 -7.51 -13.14 -24.40
CA ALA A 65 -7.57 -11.70 -24.50
C ALA A 65 -7.35 -11.11 -23.10
N PRO A 66 -6.34 -10.25 -22.91
CA PRO A 66 -6.09 -9.70 -21.58
C PRO A 66 -7.28 -8.83 -21.15
N SER A 67 -7.92 -9.18 -20.04
CA SER A 67 -8.95 -8.35 -19.41
C SER A 67 -8.29 -7.13 -18.76
N GLY A 68 -8.96 -5.97 -18.83
CA GLY A 68 -8.48 -4.74 -18.16
C GLY A 68 -7.22 -4.09 -18.76
N ILE A 69 -6.83 -4.44 -19.99
CA ILE A 69 -5.63 -3.90 -20.65
C ILE A 69 -5.97 -2.81 -21.69
N SER A 70 -5.10 -1.81 -21.80
CA SER A 70 -5.15 -0.79 -22.85
C SER A 70 -4.58 -1.29 -24.18
N TYR A 71 -5.46 -1.60 -25.13
CA TYR A 71 -5.10 -1.75 -26.53
C TYR A 71 -4.71 -0.39 -27.14
N MET A 72 -3.81 -0.45 -28.12
CA MET A 72 -3.26 0.67 -28.87
C MET A 72 -3.23 0.36 -30.37
N ASP A 73 -3.02 1.41 -31.17
CA ASP A 73 -2.78 1.28 -32.61
C ASP A 73 -1.70 0.24 -32.93
N GLY A 74 -1.87 -0.42 -34.07
CA GLY A 74 -0.87 -1.29 -34.66
C GLY A 74 0.35 -0.53 -35.13
N GLY A 75 1.45 -1.25 -35.29
CA GLY A 75 2.70 -0.71 -35.78
C GLY A 75 3.72 -1.83 -36.05
N GLY A 76 4.67 -1.55 -36.93
CA GLY A 76 5.57 -2.58 -37.44
C GLY A 76 4.78 -3.75 -38.06
N ASP A 77 5.10 -4.97 -37.63
CA ASP A 77 4.48 -6.21 -38.12
C ASP A 77 3.17 -6.59 -37.39
N TYR A 78 2.71 -5.77 -36.44
CA TYR A 78 1.61 -6.12 -35.54
C TYR A 78 0.33 -5.36 -35.86
N SER A 79 -0.77 -6.09 -36.04
CA SER A 79 -2.09 -5.54 -36.29
C SER A 79 -2.54 -4.59 -35.20
N LEU A 80 -2.29 -4.92 -33.93
CA LEU A 80 -2.51 -4.03 -32.78
C LEU A 80 -1.40 -4.23 -31.76
N CYS A 81 -1.27 -3.31 -30.81
CA CYS A 81 -0.41 -3.47 -29.65
C CYS A 81 -1.21 -3.38 -28.36
N TYR A 82 -0.68 -3.92 -27.28
CA TYR A 82 -1.16 -3.66 -25.93
C TYR A 82 0.02 -3.66 -24.96
N TYR A 83 -0.18 -3.10 -23.77
CA TYR A 83 0.84 -3.08 -22.73
C TYR A 83 0.23 -3.33 -21.36
N ASN A 84 1.03 -3.87 -20.46
CA ASN A 84 0.76 -3.84 -19.02
C ASN A 84 1.81 -2.92 -18.36
N SER A 85 1.87 -2.93 -17.02
CA SER A 85 2.81 -2.09 -16.25
C SER A 85 4.30 -2.38 -16.52
N THR A 86 4.66 -3.52 -17.12
CA THR A 86 6.06 -3.97 -17.27
C THR A 86 6.45 -4.31 -18.70
N GLU A 87 5.50 -4.62 -19.57
CA GLU A 87 5.75 -5.17 -20.90
C GLU A 87 4.80 -4.62 -21.96
N MET A 88 5.25 -4.61 -23.21
CA MET A 88 4.41 -4.35 -24.39
C MET A 88 4.42 -5.56 -25.32
N TYR A 89 3.26 -5.83 -25.90
CA TYR A 89 3.01 -6.96 -26.79
C TYR A 89 2.38 -6.49 -28.10
N GLY A 90 2.72 -7.18 -29.18
CA GLY A 90 2.10 -7.06 -30.48
C GLY A 90 1.14 -8.20 -30.72
N ILE A 91 0.01 -7.91 -31.35
CA ILE A 91 -1.02 -8.87 -31.73
C ILE A 91 -1.12 -8.94 -33.25
N ASN A 92 -1.13 -10.15 -33.79
CA ASN A 92 -1.59 -10.41 -35.14
C ASN A 92 -3.06 -10.84 -35.10
N LEU A 93 -3.97 -10.02 -35.64
CA LEU A 93 -5.41 -10.27 -35.56
C LEU A 93 -5.87 -11.45 -36.44
N GLU A 94 -5.08 -11.83 -37.45
CA GLU A 94 -5.41 -12.95 -38.36
C GLU A 94 -5.01 -14.30 -37.75
N THR A 95 -3.89 -14.36 -37.02
CA THR A 95 -3.38 -15.60 -36.43
C THR A 95 -3.65 -15.74 -34.93
N SER A 96 -4.11 -14.67 -34.27
CA SER A 96 -4.25 -14.55 -32.81
C SER A 96 -2.91 -14.60 -32.06
N GLU A 97 -1.78 -14.55 -32.76
CA GLU A 97 -0.45 -14.65 -32.13
C GLU A 97 -0.10 -13.37 -31.37
N LYS A 98 0.44 -13.56 -30.14
CA LYS A 98 0.90 -12.49 -29.26
C LYS A 98 2.42 -12.58 -29.12
N THR A 99 3.12 -11.49 -29.44
CA THR A 99 4.59 -11.43 -29.39
C THR A 99 5.03 -10.35 -28.41
N LYS A 100 5.89 -10.69 -27.46
CA LYS A 100 6.51 -9.70 -26.58
C LYS A 100 7.42 -8.80 -27.40
N ILE A 101 7.17 -7.50 -27.37
CA ILE A 101 7.93 -6.49 -28.12
C ILE A 101 9.04 -5.92 -27.24
N ILE A 102 8.70 -5.60 -26.00
CA ILE A 102 9.62 -4.99 -25.05
C ILE A 102 9.25 -5.37 -23.62
N ASP A 103 10.28 -5.51 -22.79
CA ASP A 103 10.19 -5.40 -21.34
C ASP A 103 10.80 -4.04 -20.98
N TRP A 104 9.98 -3.17 -20.39
CA TRP A 104 10.31 -1.76 -20.20
C TRP A 104 11.50 -1.60 -19.26
N ILE A 105 11.56 -2.44 -18.22
CA ILE A 105 12.60 -2.41 -17.19
C ILE A 105 13.90 -2.97 -17.72
N ASP A 106 13.85 -4.07 -18.48
CA ASP A 106 15.01 -4.60 -19.18
C ASP A 106 15.54 -3.63 -20.26
N SER A 107 14.76 -2.60 -20.59
CA SER A 107 15.12 -1.53 -21.53
C SER A 107 15.38 -0.19 -20.85
N ASP A 108 15.59 -0.18 -19.52
CA ASP A 108 15.90 0.99 -18.70
C ASP A 108 14.86 2.12 -18.78
N VAL A 109 13.59 1.76 -19.01
CA VAL A 109 12.44 2.67 -19.02
C VAL A 109 11.48 2.28 -17.92
N ASP A 110 11.20 3.22 -17.03
CA ASP A 110 10.07 3.09 -16.12
C ASP A 110 8.76 3.41 -16.86
N ALA A 111 8.00 2.36 -17.13
CA ALA A 111 6.69 2.45 -17.79
C ALA A 111 5.54 2.17 -16.82
N SER A 112 5.77 2.22 -15.50
CA SER A 112 4.71 2.03 -14.50
C SER A 112 3.56 3.02 -14.67
N SER A 113 3.89 4.23 -15.14
CA SER A 113 2.95 5.31 -15.47
C SER A 113 2.98 5.64 -16.97
N LEU A 114 3.00 4.60 -17.83
CA LEU A 114 2.96 4.76 -19.28
C LEU A 114 1.64 5.40 -19.72
N GLN A 115 1.73 6.52 -20.42
CA GLN A 115 0.57 7.22 -20.99
C GLN A 115 0.28 6.70 -22.40
N THR A 116 1.34 6.48 -23.20
CA THR A 116 1.24 5.89 -24.54
C THR A 116 2.58 5.35 -25.01
N ALA A 117 2.55 4.32 -25.86
CA ALA A 117 3.68 3.89 -26.64
C ALA A 117 3.27 3.61 -28.09
N LYS A 118 4.19 3.84 -29.04
CA LYS A 118 3.95 3.59 -30.46
C LYS A 118 5.20 3.06 -31.15
N ILE A 119 5.01 2.08 -32.02
CA ILE A 119 6.05 1.60 -32.92
C ILE A 119 6.07 2.51 -34.14
N LEU A 120 7.23 3.13 -34.39
CA LEU A 120 7.47 3.98 -35.55
C LEU A 120 7.70 3.11 -36.80
N SER A 121 7.55 3.73 -37.98
CA SER A 121 7.71 3.03 -39.26
C SER A 121 9.12 2.48 -39.51
N ASP A 122 10.13 2.99 -38.80
CA ASP A 122 11.50 2.49 -38.83
C ASP A 122 11.81 1.42 -37.75
N GLY A 123 10.79 1.00 -37.00
CA GLY A 123 10.89 -0.03 -35.97
C GLY A 123 11.31 0.47 -34.59
N ARG A 124 11.62 1.77 -34.42
CA ARG A 124 11.84 2.36 -33.10
C ARG A 124 10.54 2.45 -32.32
N ILE A 125 10.63 2.52 -31.00
CA ILE A 125 9.47 2.69 -30.11
C ILE A 125 9.54 4.08 -29.50
N ILE A 126 8.47 4.85 -29.58
CA ILE A 126 8.30 6.06 -28.78
C ILE A 126 7.44 5.73 -27.56
N ALA A 127 7.85 6.15 -26.38
CA ALA A 127 7.12 5.96 -25.13
C ALA A 127 7.00 7.30 -24.39
N VAL A 128 5.79 7.65 -23.98
CA VAL A 128 5.48 8.81 -23.15
C VAL A 128 4.94 8.32 -21.83
N TYR A 129 5.57 8.73 -20.74
CA TYR A 129 5.27 8.26 -19.39
C TYR A 129 5.48 9.39 -18.37
N TYR A 130 4.79 9.30 -17.25
CA TYR A 130 5.03 10.17 -16.10
C TYR A 130 6.13 9.57 -15.23
N ASP A 131 7.28 10.24 -15.13
CA ASP A 131 8.33 9.81 -14.22
C ASP A 131 8.02 10.28 -12.80
N ILE A 132 7.70 9.33 -11.93
CA ILE A 132 7.27 9.60 -10.55
C ILE A 132 8.37 10.23 -9.70
N ILE A 133 9.65 9.89 -9.96
CA ILE A 133 10.78 10.41 -9.18
C ILE A 133 10.99 11.90 -9.46
N SER A 134 10.98 12.31 -10.73
CA SER A 134 11.14 13.73 -11.08
C SER A 134 9.83 14.51 -11.15
N ALA A 135 8.69 13.84 -10.97
CA ALA A 135 7.34 14.39 -11.10
C ALA A 135 7.08 15.07 -12.47
N GLN A 136 7.65 14.53 -13.55
CA GLN A 136 7.60 15.11 -14.90
C GLN A 136 7.21 14.08 -15.97
N THR A 137 6.45 14.53 -16.98
CA THR A 137 6.23 13.73 -18.18
C THR A 137 7.51 13.66 -19.01
N LYS A 138 7.96 12.44 -19.31
CA LYS A 138 9.11 12.15 -20.17
C LYS A 138 8.68 11.50 -21.47
N CYS A 139 9.50 11.70 -22.51
CA CYS A 139 9.36 11.05 -23.80
C CYS A 139 10.69 10.37 -24.15
N SER A 140 10.64 9.07 -24.40
CA SER A 140 11.81 8.26 -24.77
C SER A 140 11.61 7.68 -26.17
N ILE A 141 12.69 7.63 -26.95
CA ILE A 141 12.74 6.92 -28.23
C ILE A 141 13.72 5.77 -28.04
N LEU A 142 13.21 4.55 -28.16
CA LEU A 142 13.98 3.32 -27.99
C LEU A 142 14.33 2.71 -29.35
N GLU A 143 15.58 2.27 -29.47
CA GLU A 143 16.09 1.56 -30.61
C GLU A 143 16.48 0.15 -30.20
N LYS A 144 16.10 -0.84 -31.01
CA LYS A 144 16.43 -2.24 -30.75
C LYS A 144 17.93 -2.43 -30.85
N THR A 145 18.57 -2.71 -29.73
CA THR A 145 20.02 -2.96 -29.67
C THR A 145 20.30 -4.44 -29.92
N ASN A 146 21.39 -4.75 -30.62
CA ASN A 146 21.86 -6.12 -30.77
C ASN A 146 22.26 -6.66 -29.39
N PRO A 147 21.83 -7.86 -28.97
CA PRO A 147 22.22 -8.45 -27.69
C PRO A 147 23.74 -8.43 -27.42
N ASP A 148 24.57 -8.56 -28.46
CA ASP A 148 26.04 -8.52 -28.33
C ASP A 148 26.59 -7.13 -27.97
N ASP A 149 25.81 -6.07 -28.21
CA ASP A 149 26.16 -4.67 -27.95
C ASP A 149 25.60 -4.17 -26.60
N VAL A 150 24.82 -4.99 -25.89
CA VAL A 150 24.29 -4.66 -24.57
C VAL A 150 25.43 -4.64 -23.55
N LYS A 151 25.43 -3.64 -22.66
CA LYS A 151 26.44 -3.51 -21.59
C LYS A 151 26.55 -4.83 -20.82
N ASN A 152 27.78 -5.32 -20.62
CA ASN A 152 28.03 -6.50 -19.79
C ASN A 152 27.98 -6.13 -18.30
N GLN A 153 26.79 -5.79 -17.81
CA GLN A 153 26.52 -5.52 -16.41
C GLN A 153 26.27 -6.83 -15.66
N GLN A 154 26.81 -6.92 -14.44
CA GLN A 154 26.49 -7.99 -13.52
C GLN A 154 25.06 -7.84 -13.01
N VAL A 155 24.28 -8.90 -13.10
CA VAL A 155 22.87 -8.91 -12.70
C VAL A 155 22.75 -9.06 -11.19
N VAL A 156 22.00 -8.15 -10.57
CA VAL A 156 21.55 -8.20 -9.19
C VAL A 156 20.05 -8.46 -9.20
N THR A 157 19.62 -9.53 -8.57
CA THR A 157 18.22 -9.96 -8.57
C THR A 157 17.45 -9.36 -7.40
N LEU A 158 16.25 -8.85 -7.67
CA LEU A 158 15.32 -8.33 -6.68
C LEU A 158 13.96 -9.03 -6.85
N ALA A 159 13.37 -9.55 -5.78
CA ALA A 159 12.04 -10.15 -5.86
C ALA A 159 11.15 -9.82 -4.67
N GLY A 160 9.83 -9.84 -4.94
CA GLY A 160 8.76 -9.60 -3.97
C GLY A 160 7.40 -9.91 -4.58
N THR A 161 6.33 -9.60 -3.86
CA THR A 161 4.96 -9.55 -4.39
C THR A 161 4.54 -8.10 -4.60
N TYR A 162 3.68 -7.81 -5.57
CA TYR A 162 3.11 -6.46 -5.77
C TYR A 162 4.16 -5.35 -5.74
N ILE A 163 5.20 -5.48 -6.56
CA ILE A 163 6.35 -4.57 -6.54
C ILE A 163 5.88 -3.16 -6.90
N ASP A 164 6.10 -2.20 -6.01
CA ASP A 164 5.65 -0.82 -6.18
C ASP A 164 6.37 -0.11 -7.34
N SER A 165 5.67 0.84 -7.96
CA SER A 165 6.17 1.68 -9.04
C SER A 165 7.46 2.45 -8.70
N ASN A 166 7.67 2.87 -7.45
CA ASN A 166 8.90 3.54 -7.06
C ASN A 166 10.14 2.62 -7.13
N ILE A 167 9.96 1.32 -6.90
CA ILE A 167 11.03 0.33 -7.06
C ILE A 167 11.41 0.18 -8.54
N TYR A 168 10.41 0.11 -9.42
CA TYR A 168 10.63 0.07 -10.87
C TYR A 168 11.35 1.33 -11.38
N ALA A 169 10.91 2.51 -10.94
CA ALA A 169 11.54 3.79 -11.25
C ALA A 169 13.01 3.84 -10.80
N ALA A 170 13.28 3.42 -9.56
CA ALA A 170 14.63 3.37 -9.01
C ALA A 170 15.52 2.38 -9.78
N ALA A 171 14.99 1.20 -10.14
CA ALA A 171 15.74 0.20 -10.90
C ALA A 171 16.09 0.69 -12.31
N ALA A 172 15.16 1.33 -13.02
CA ALA A 172 15.42 1.91 -14.34
C ALA A 172 16.49 3.00 -14.27
N LYS A 173 16.40 3.90 -13.27
CA LYS A 173 17.44 4.92 -13.03
C LYS A 173 18.80 4.27 -12.75
N PHE A 174 18.84 3.30 -11.82
CA PHE A 174 20.07 2.61 -11.44
C PHE A 174 20.72 1.89 -12.63
N ASN A 175 19.95 1.15 -13.44
CA ASN A 175 20.48 0.41 -14.59
C ASN A 175 21.06 1.33 -15.67
N LYS A 176 20.44 2.51 -15.85
CA LYS A 176 20.89 3.51 -16.80
C LYS A 176 22.21 4.17 -16.39
N GLU A 177 22.33 4.50 -15.10
CA GLU A 177 23.46 5.25 -14.54
C GLU A 177 24.64 4.37 -14.12
N ASN A 178 24.39 3.12 -13.72
CA ASN A 178 25.43 2.21 -13.24
C ASN A 178 26.09 1.45 -14.40
N GLU A 179 27.41 1.51 -14.52
CA GLU A 179 28.12 0.80 -15.60
C GLU A 179 28.46 -0.66 -15.27
N LYS A 180 28.42 -1.03 -13.98
CA LYS A 180 28.88 -2.34 -13.48
C LYS A 180 27.73 -3.29 -13.19
N TYR A 181 26.63 -2.79 -12.66
CA TYR A 181 25.52 -3.59 -12.15
C TYR A 181 24.20 -3.23 -12.83
N ARG A 182 23.27 -4.19 -12.84
CA ARG A 182 21.88 -3.94 -13.18
C ARG A 182 20.93 -4.73 -12.29
N ILE A 183 19.83 -4.11 -11.89
CA ILE A 183 18.73 -4.72 -11.17
C ILE A 183 17.81 -5.45 -12.16
N LYS A 184 17.50 -6.70 -11.83
CA LYS A 184 16.46 -7.49 -12.48
C LYS A 184 15.38 -7.84 -11.46
N LEU A 185 14.13 -7.49 -11.77
CA LEU A 185 13.00 -7.67 -10.86
C LEU A 185 12.24 -8.96 -11.16
N THR A 186 11.60 -9.53 -10.14
CA THR A 186 10.65 -10.63 -10.27
C THR A 186 9.49 -10.38 -9.31
N ASP A 187 8.34 -10.00 -9.86
CA ASP A 187 7.11 -9.82 -9.11
C ASP A 187 6.30 -11.12 -9.09
N TYR A 188 6.19 -11.74 -7.91
CA TYR A 188 5.47 -12.99 -7.72
C TYR A 188 3.96 -12.83 -7.78
N SER A 189 3.41 -11.61 -7.68
CA SER A 189 1.96 -11.39 -7.86
C SER A 189 1.48 -11.79 -9.26
N SER A 190 2.38 -11.92 -10.25
CA SER A 190 2.07 -12.43 -11.58
C SER A 190 1.57 -13.89 -11.59
N TYR A 191 1.78 -14.65 -10.51
CA TYR A 191 1.27 -16.01 -10.38
C TYR A 191 -0.16 -16.07 -9.81
N ASN A 192 -0.70 -14.94 -9.35
CA ASN A 192 -2.06 -14.88 -8.82
C ASN A 192 -3.09 -15.17 -9.92
N THR A 193 -4.21 -15.74 -9.51
CA THR A 193 -5.35 -16.05 -10.39
C THR A 193 -6.64 -15.62 -9.71
N ASP A 194 -7.73 -15.50 -10.47
CA ASP A 194 -9.05 -15.17 -9.90
C ASP A 194 -9.53 -16.21 -8.86
N ASP A 195 -9.07 -17.46 -8.97
CA ASP A 195 -9.37 -18.54 -8.03
C ASP A 195 -8.40 -18.60 -6.83
N ASP A 196 -7.20 -18.02 -6.96
CA ASP A 196 -6.15 -18.03 -5.94
C ASP A 196 -5.32 -16.75 -5.99
N TYR A 197 -5.79 -15.74 -5.24
CA TYR A 197 -5.10 -14.46 -5.07
C TYR A 197 -3.80 -14.55 -4.26
N ASN A 198 -3.52 -15.69 -3.63
CA ASN A 198 -2.34 -15.92 -2.79
C ASN A 198 -1.28 -16.81 -3.47
N ALA A 199 -1.51 -17.29 -4.69
CA ALA A 199 -0.60 -18.18 -5.40
C ALA A 199 0.83 -17.61 -5.51
N GLY A 200 0.95 -16.30 -5.76
CA GLY A 200 2.20 -15.56 -5.79
C GLY A 200 2.93 -15.54 -4.46
N ALA A 201 2.24 -15.14 -3.39
CA ALA A 201 2.80 -15.10 -2.04
C ALA A 201 3.25 -16.50 -1.57
N ASN A 202 2.42 -17.52 -1.82
CA ASN A 202 2.74 -18.92 -1.52
C ASN A 202 4.01 -19.39 -2.26
N LYS A 203 4.11 -19.09 -3.55
CA LYS A 203 5.28 -19.45 -4.35
C LYS A 203 6.53 -18.70 -3.88
N PHE A 204 6.42 -17.42 -3.56
CA PHE A 204 7.52 -16.61 -3.03
C PHE A 204 8.06 -17.21 -1.72
N ASN A 205 7.17 -17.46 -0.75
CA ASN A 205 7.53 -18.07 0.53
C ASN A 205 8.14 -19.47 0.37
N MET A 206 7.64 -20.29 -0.57
CA MET A 206 8.20 -21.60 -0.89
C MET A 206 9.62 -21.48 -1.51
N ASP A 207 9.82 -20.60 -2.48
CA ASP A 207 11.12 -20.40 -3.12
C ASP A 207 12.17 -19.91 -2.09
N MET A 208 11.79 -19.02 -1.16
CA MET A 208 12.65 -18.59 -0.06
C MET A 208 13.00 -19.77 0.87
N ALA A 209 12.01 -20.59 1.22
CA ALA A 209 12.22 -21.76 2.08
C ALA A 209 13.11 -22.83 1.43
N LEU A 210 13.05 -22.99 0.11
CA LEU A 210 13.91 -23.89 -0.67
C LEU A 210 15.31 -23.33 -0.95
N GLY A 211 15.58 -22.07 -0.56
CA GLY A 211 16.88 -21.43 -0.73
C GLY A 211 17.10 -20.75 -2.08
N THR A 212 16.04 -20.58 -2.88
CA THR A 212 16.05 -19.79 -4.11
C THR A 212 15.82 -18.33 -3.75
N VAL A 213 16.82 -17.70 -3.12
CA VAL A 213 16.74 -16.34 -2.58
C VAL A 213 17.36 -15.35 -3.57
N PRO A 214 16.67 -14.25 -3.96
CA PRO A 214 17.26 -13.18 -4.77
C PRO A 214 18.35 -12.45 -3.96
N ASP A 215 19.11 -11.58 -4.62
CA ASP A 215 20.10 -10.73 -3.94
C ASP A 215 19.43 -9.72 -3.00
N ILE A 216 18.30 -9.15 -3.44
CA ILE A 216 17.43 -8.24 -2.69
C ILE A 216 16.05 -8.87 -2.53
N VAL A 217 15.55 -8.90 -1.30
CA VAL A 217 14.23 -9.43 -0.95
C VAL A 217 13.35 -8.25 -0.53
N LEU A 218 12.22 -8.04 -1.21
CA LEU A 218 11.17 -7.15 -0.72
C LEU A 218 10.32 -7.91 0.30
N LEU A 219 10.22 -7.36 1.50
CA LEU A 219 9.59 -7.99 2.66
C LEU A 219 8.21 -7.35 2.87
N ASN A 220 7.20 -7.88 2.19
CA ASN A 220 5.83 -7.39 2.30
C ASN A 220 5.10 -8.03 3.50
N TYR A 221 3.84 -7.63 3.72
CA TYR A 221 2.99 -8.15 4.81
C TYR A 221 2.86 -9.68 4.81
N ASP A 222 2.92 -10.34 3.64
CA ASP A 222 2.88 -11.80 3.50
C ASP A 222 4.21 -12.51 3.82
N THR A 223 5.27 -11.75 4.12
CA THR A 223 6.61 -12.30 4.33
C THR A 223 6.85 -12.59 5.81
N ASN A 224 7.04 -13.86 6.16
CA ASN A 224 7.45 -14.24 7.51
C ASN A 224 8.95 -13.95 7.73
N ILE A 225 9.29 -12.69 8.00
CA ILE A 225 10.66 -12.22 8.21
C ILE A 225 11.35 -12.99 9.36
N LYS A 226 10.62 -13.32 10.44
CA LYS A 226 11.16 -14.06 11.59
C LYS A 226 11.68 -15.45 11.16
N ASN A 227 10.96 -16.15 10.29
CA ASN A 227 11.39 -17.42 9.70
C ASN A 227 12.58 -17.26 8.74
N LEU A 228 12.67 -16.17 7.98
CA LEU A 228 13.84 -15.90 7.14
C LEU A 228 15.09 -15.64 7.99
N VAL A 229 14.94 -14.87 9.07
CA VAL A 229 16.02 -14.59 10.04
C VAL A 229 16.47 -15.86 10.75
N SER A 230 15.54 -16.70 11.24
CA SER A 230 15.89 -17.95 11.94
C SER A 230 16.66 -18.93 11.05
N LYS A 231 16.46 -18.87 9.73
CA LYS A 231 17.16 -19.67 8.71
C LYS A 231 18.47 -19.02 8.21
N GLY A 232 18.81 -17.82 8.68
CA GLY A 232 19.98 -17.07 8.24
C GLY A 232 19.92 -16.68 6.76
N ILE A 233 18.72 -16.38 6.25
CA ILE A 233 18.51 -15.97 4.85
C ILE A 233 18.89 -14.51 4.63
N LEU A 234 18.61 -13.63 5.60
CA LEU A 234 18.84 -12.19 5.48
C LEU A 234 20.16 -11.77 6.12
N ALA A 235 20.85 -10.81 5.50
CA ALA A 235 22.07 -10.19 5.98
C ALA A 235 21.79 -9.18 7.11
N ASP A 236 22.81 -8.92 7.93
CA ASP A 236 22.77 -7.84 8.93
C ASP A 236 22.92 -6.48 8.23
N MET A 237 21.78 -5.83 7.98
CA MET A 237 21.71 -4.52 7.34
C MET A 237 22.28 -3.42 8.25
N GLY A 238 22.19 -3.59 9.57
CA GLY A 238 22.79 -2.67 10.53
C GLY A 238 24.31 -2.63 10.37
N ALA A 239 24.95 -3.79 10.30
CA ALA A 239 26.39 -3.89 10.05
C ALA A 239 26.78 -3.35 8.67
N ILE A 240 25.95 -3.53 7.64
CA ILE A 240 26.19 -2.96 6.30
C ILE A 240 26.18 -1.42 6.36
N ILE A 241 25.18 -0.83 7.02
CA ILE A 241 25.08 0.63 7.24
C ILE A 241 26.31 1.15 8.01
N ASP A 242 26.66 0.50 9.12
CA ASP A 242 27.74 0.94 10.00
C ASP A 242 29.13 0.84 9.33
N ASN A 243 29.28 -0.02 8.33
CA ASN A 243 30.52 -0.17 7.55
C ASN A 243 30.60 0.78 6.34
N ASP A 244 29.51 1.43 5.94
CA ASP A 244 29.51 2.38 4.83
C ASP A 244 29.81 3.80 5.31
N SER A 245 31.07 4.23 5.12
CA SER A 245 31.51 5.59 5.48
C SER A 245 30.78 6.75 4.79
N SER A 246 29.99 6.50 3.74
CA SER A 246 29.17 7.53 3.07
C SER A 246 27.82 7.78 3.75
N ILE A 247 27.45 6.94 4.72
CA ILE A 247 26.23 7.07 5.51
C ILE A 247 26.57 7.17 6.98
N ASN A 248 25.81 7.99 7.71
CA ASN A 248 25.88 8.05 9.15
C ASN A 248 24.51 7.64 9.72
N ARG A 249 24.48 6.54 10.48
CA ARG A 249 23.25 5.97 11.06
C ARG A 249 22.45 7.00 11.88
N SER A 250 23.14 7.89 12.59
CA SER A 250 22.48 8.90 13.43
C SER A 250 21.70 9.96 12.65
N ASP A 251 21.90 10.06 11.33
CA ASP A 251 21.15 10.98 10.47
C ASP A 251 19.70 10.49 10.22
N TYR A 252 19.40 9.25 10.60
CA TYR A 252 18.11 8.59 10.45
C TYR A 252 17.43 8.36 11.79
N LEU A 253 16.12 8.14 11.76
CA LEU A 253 15.31 7.76 12.92
C LEU A 253 15.67 6.35 13.39
N GLU A 254 16.57 6.27 14.36
CA GLU A 254 17.03 5.01 14.94
C GLU A 254 15.90 4.21 15.59
N ASN A 255 14.87 4.88 16.14
CA ASN A 255 13.68 4.21 16.67
C ASN A 255 12.91 3.42 15.60
N VAL A 256 12.97 3.84 14.33
CA VAL A 256 12.40 3.09 13.20
C VAL A 256 13.25 1.86 12.89
N PHE A 257 14.58 1.98 12.91
CA PHE A 257 15.46 0.83 12.76
C PHE A 257 15.32 -0.17 13.91
N ASP A 258 15.15 0.33 15.14
CA ASP A 258 14.90 -0.52 16.31
C ASP A 258 13.57 -1.26 16.16
N ALA A 259 12.51 -0.58 15.69
CA ALA A 259 11.21 -1.19 15.41
C ALA A 259 11.28 -2.30 14.36
N LEU A 260 12.10 -2.12 13.31
CA LEU A 260 12.30 -3.10 12.24
C LEU A 260 13.26 -4.24 12.62
N SER A 261 13.96 -4.13 13.75
CA SER A 261 14.95 -5.13 14.16
C SER A 261 14.31 -6.40 14.70
N VAL A 262 14.88 -7.55 14.33
CA VAL A 262 14.48 -8.86 14.84
C VAL A 262 15.56 -9.36 15.80
N ASN A 263 15.21 -9.60 17.06
CA ASN A 263 16.14 -9.98 18.12
C ASN A 263 17.33 -9.00 18.28
N GLY A 264 17.08 -7.70 18.08
CA GLY A 264 18.09 -6.64 18.20
C GLY A 264 19.02 -6.48 17.00
N THR A 265 18.79 -7.20 15.90
CA THR A 265 19.54 -7.04 14.64
C THR A 265 18.63 -6.51 13.53
N LEU A 266 19.12 -5.53 12.78
CA LEU A 266 18.42 -4.94 11.65
C LEU A 266 18.65 -5.79 10.40
N TYR A 267 17.59 -6.38 9.85
CA TYR A 267 17.66 -7.24 8.65
C TYR A 267 17.01 -6.61 7.41
N SER A 268 16.33 -5.49 7.58
CA SER A 268 15.64 -4.75 6.52
C SER A 268 15.77 -3.26 6.72
N VAL A 269 15.60 -2.50 5.64
CA VAL A 269 15.54 -1.04 5.67
C VAL A 269 14.25 -0.59 5.00
N SER A 270 13.59 0.42 5.58
CA SER A 270 12.49 1.14 4.95
C SER A 270 12.84 2.61 4.74
N PRO A 271 12.55 3.21 3.56
CA PRO A 271 12.76 4.63 3.35
C PRO A 271 11.68 5.51 3.98
N SER A 272 10.50 4.97 4.23
CA SER A 272 9.39 5.72 4.79
C SER A 272 8.52 4.86 5.68
N PHE A 273 7.66 5.52 6.44
CA PHE A 273 6.73 4.85 7.33
C PHE A 273 5.53 5.75 7.61
N ASN A 274 4.51 5.15 8.20
CA ASN A 274 3.42 5.85 8.86
C ASN A 274 3.28 5.31 10.30
N ILE A 275 2.55 6.04 11.13
CA ILE A 275 2.28 5.65 12.51
C ILE A 275 0.77 5.45 12.68
N GLN A 276 0.36 4.38 13.34
CA GLN A 276 -1.00 4.29 13.85
C GLN A 276 -1.02 4.27 15.39
N THR A 277 -2.07 4.86 15.95
CA THR A 277 -2.27 5.04 17.39
C THR A 277 -3.75 5.20 17.70
N LEU A 278 -4.11 5.13 18.98
CA LEU A 278 -5.33 5.77 19.48
C LEU A 278 -5.02 7.20 19.89
N THR A 279 -5.92 8.12 19.54
CA THR A 279 -5.86 9.53 19.92
C THR A 279 -7.14 9.92 20.61
N GLY A 280 -7.03 10.66 21.71
CA GLY A 280 -8.17 11.27 22.37
C GLY A 280 -7.83 12.65 22.91
N LYS A 281 -8.85 13.44 23.23
CA LYS A 281 -8.66 14.72 23.92
C LYS A 281 -7.94 14.50 25.24
N THR A 282 -6.89 15.27 25.51
CA THR A 282 -6.14 15.19 26.77
C THR A 282 -7.08 15.38 27.97
N SER A 283 -8.08 16.25 27.82
CA SER A 283 -9.13 16.52 28.82
C SER A 283 -10.08 15.33 29.09
N ASN A 284 -10.26 14.42 28.13
CA ASN A 284 -11.11 13.24 28.27
C ASN A 284 -10.35 12.02 28.83
N LEU A 285 -9.02 12.06 28.79
CA LEU A 285 -8.16 10.95 29.22
C LEU A 285 -7.64 11.13 30.65
N ASP A 286 -8.09 12.16 31.37
CA ASP A 286 -7.70 12.46 32.75
C ASP A 286 -6.16 12.48 32.98
N GLY A 287 -5.41 12.86 31.94
CA GLY A 287 -3.94 12.91 31.96
C GLY A 287 -3.23 11.57 31.76
N MET A 288 -3.95 10.49 31.43
CA MET A 288 -3.33 9.23 31.02
C MET A 288 -2.59 9.40 29.69
N THR A 289 -1.35 8.93 29.64
CA THR A 289 -0.50 8.93 28.43
C THR A 289 -0.16 7.53 27.97
N GLU A 290 -0.50 6.52 28.77
CA GLU A 290 -0.26 5.10 28.53
C GLU A 290 -1.32 4.29 29.27
N TRP A 291 -1.64 3.09 28.77
CA TRP A 291 -2.56 2.16 29.41
C TRP A 291 -2.32 0.71 28.96
N ASP A 292 -2.64 -0.22 29.84
CA ASP A 292 -2.74 -1.65 29.51
C ASP A 292 -4.20 -2.03 29.21
N THR A 293 -4.43 -3.28 28.80
CA THR A 293 -5.76 -3.79 28.48
C THR A 293 -6.75 -3.63 29.64
N ASN A 294 -6.32 -3.86 30.88
CA ASN A 294 -7.18 -3.74 32.05
C ASN A 294 -7.59 -2.28 32.31
N THR A 295 -6.62 -1.36 32.26
CA THR A 295 -6.84 0.09 32.42
C THR A 295 -7.75 0.62 31.32
N PHE A 296 -7.57 0.17 30.07
CA PHE A 296 -8.45 0.51 28.95
C PHE A 296 -9.90 0.05 29.19
N ILE A 297 -10.10 -1.23 29.54
CA ILE A 297 -11.43 -1.78 29.81
C ILE A 297 -12.08 -1.06 31.00
N ASP A 298 -11.34 -0.82 32.08
CA ASP A 298 -11.84 -0.10 33.25
C ASP A 298 -12.20 1.35 32.91
N PHE A 299 -11.39 2.04 32.09
CA PHE A 299 -11.71 3.38 31.61
C PHE A 299 -13.05 3.40 30.88
N ILE A 300 -13.27 2.44 29.97
CA ILE A 300 -14.51 2.38 29.17
C ILE A 300 -15.73 2.05 30.01
N ASN A 301 -15.60 1.08 30.92
CA ASN A 301 -16.69 0.70 31.83
C ASN A 301 -17.12 1.84 32.77
N ASN A 302 -16.27 2.85 32.95
CA ASN A 302 -16.55 4.04 33.76
C ASN A 302 -16.91 5.28 32.92
N LEU A 303 -17.03 5.17 31.60
CA LEU A 303 -17.49 6.28 30.76
C LEU A 303 -18.95 6.64 31.08
N ASP A 304 -19.24 7.94 30.98
CA ASP A 304 -20.61 8.45 31.08
C ASP A 304 -21.50 7.82 29.99
N GLU A 305 -22.75 7.53 30.30
CA GLU A 305 -23.71 6.91 29.37
C GLU A 305 -23.93 7.70 28.07
N ASN A 306 -23.62 9.00 28.06
CA ASN A 306 -23.73 9.87 26.89
C ASN A 306 -22.44 9.93 26.06
N LYS A 307 -21.38 9.24 26.49
CA LYS A 307 -20.10 9.17 25.79
C LYS A 307 -20.00 7.84 25.06
N GLN A 308 -19.43 7.90 23.87
CA GLN A 308 -19.14 6.75 23.03
C GLN A 308 -17.63 6.63 22.89
N ILE A 309 -17.08 5.42 23.04
CA ILE A 309 -15.63 5.23 23.00
C ILE A 309 -15.06 5.61 21.62
N MET A 310 -15.66 5.17 20.52
CA MET A 310 -15.19 5.35 19.13
C MET A 310 -16.38 5.50 18.19
N THR A 311 -16.19 5.65 16.88
CA THR A 311 -17.29 5.64 15.90
C THR A 311 -17.96 4.27 15.80
N ASP A 312 -19.21 4.22 15.35
CA ASP A 312 -19.99 2.97 15.26
C ASP A 312 -19.31 1.91 14.38
N ASP A 313 -18.60 2.33 13.34
CA ASP A 313 -17.85 1.46 12.43
C ASP A 313 -16.75 0.67 13.16
N ASP A 314 -16.30 1.19 14.30
CA ASP A 314 -15.28 0.59 15.15
C ASP A 314 -15.90 -0.30 16.24
N LEU A 315 -17.22 -0.18 16.49
CA LEU A 315 -17.94 -0.78 17.62
C LEU A 315 -18.75 -2.02 17.26
N ASN A 316 -18.07 -3.02 16.71
CA ASN A 316 -18.59 -4.38 16.63
C ASN A 316 -17.61 -5.37 17.28
N SER A 317 -18.12 -6.56 17.62
CA SER A 317 -17.38 -7.58 18.37
C SER A 317 -16.06 -7.97 17.71
N ASP A 318 -16.05 -8.11 16.38
CA ASP A 318 -14.85 -8.53 15.64
C ASP A 318 -13.81 -7.39 15.56
N ASN A 319 -14.25 -6.14 15.37
CA ASN A 319 -13.37 -4.98 15.33
C ASN A 319 -12.74 -4.67 16.69
N ILE A 320 -13.50 -4.75 17.78
CA ILE A 320 -12.99 -4.56 19.14
C ILE A 320 -12.03 -5.69 19.52
N LEU A 321 -12.41 -6.94 19.21
CA LEU A 321 -11.54 -8.09 19.46
C LEU A 321 -10.25 -7.98 18.66
N SER A 322 -10.36 -7.69 17.37
CA SER A 322 -9.21 -7.46 16.49
C SER A 322 -8.35 -6.36 17.08
N MET A 323 -8.86 -5.15 17.29
CA MET A 323 -8.09 -4.04 17.88
C MET A 323 -7.35 -4.43 19.17
N LEU A 324 -8.01 -5.10 20.12
CA LEU A 324 -7.40 -5.45 21.42
C LEU A 324 -6.42 -6.61 21.35
N CYS A 325 -6.69 -7.64 20.56
CA CYS A 325 -5.82 -8.81 20.43
C CYS A 325 -4.67 -8.57 19.45
N TYR A 326 -4.97 -7.94 18.33
CA TYR A 326 -4.06 -7.67 17.24
C TYR A 326 -2.95 -6.70 17.67
N LEU A 327 -3.32 -5.62 18.36
CA LEU A 327 -2.40 -4.54 18.73
C LEU A 327 -1.68 -4.80 20.05
N SER A 328 -2.01 -5.93 20.68
CA SER A 328 -1.38 -6.47 21.88
C SER A 328 -0.77 -7.85 21.63
N MET A 329 -0.53 -8.26 20.38
CA MET A 329 -0.15 -9.64 20.04
C MET A 329 1.13 -10.11 20.76
N ASP A 330 2.07 -9.20 21.02
CA ASP A 330 3.30 -9.50 21.77
C ASP A 330 3.03 -9.88 23.24
N ASN A 331 1.86 -9.53 23.79
CA ASN A 331 1.42 -10.05 25.09
C ASN A 331 0.98 -11.52 25.00
N PHE A 332 0.59 -11.97 23.79
CA PHE A 332 -0.03 -13.27 23.57
C PHE A 332 0.88 -14.34 22.99
N ILE A 333 1.89 -13.97 22.22
CA ILE A 333 2.80 -14.90 21.53
C ILE A 333 4.25 -14.52 21.77
N ASN A 334 5.01 -15.45 22.35
CA ASN A 334 6.46 -15.41 22.33
C ASN A 334 6.99 -16.28 21.19
N TYR A 335 7.25 -15.65 20.05
CA TYR A 335 7.77 -16.32 18.85
C TYR A 335 9.14 -16.97 19.06
N SER A 336 9.99 -16.41 19.94
CA SER A 336 11.34 -16.94 20.20
C SER A 336 11.31 -18.22 21.03
N GLU A 337 10.39 -18.30 21.98
CA GLU A 337 10.18 -19.47 22.84
C GLU A 337 9.17 -20.46 22.24
N LYS A 338 8.50 -20.09 21.14
CA LYS A 338 7.40 -20.84 20.51
C LYS A 338 6.29 -21.14 21.51
N THR A 339 5.90 -20.14 22.28
CA THR A 339 4.82 -20.24 23.26
C THR A 339 3.76 -19.18 23.01
N CYS A 340 2.52 -19.48 23.41
CA CYS A 340 1.43 -18.51 23.45
C CYS A 340 0.60 -18.70 24.73
N ASN A 341 -0.18 -17.70 25.13
CA ASN A 341 -0.95 -17.67 26.38
C ASN A 341 -2.40 -17.14 26.18
N PHE A 342 -3.04 -17.48 25.06
CA PHE A 342 -4.43 -17.14 24.76
C PHE A 342 -5.44 -17.71 25.77
N ASN A 343 -5.07 -18.68 26.61
CA ASN A 343 -5.92 -19.12 27.72
C ASN A 343 -5.75 -18.32 29.03
N SER A 344 -5.09 -17.16 28.96
CA SER A 344 -4.91 -16.24 30.08
C SER A 344 -6.20 -15.49 30.44
N ASP A 345 -6.27 -15.03 31.69
CA ASP A 345 -7.36 -14.18 32.19
C ASP A 345 -7.53 -12.90 31.34
N ASP A 346 -6.44 -12.35 30.81
CA ASP A 346 -6.48 -11.13 29.99
C ASP A 346 -7.17 -11.37 28.64
N PHE A 347 -6.86 -12.47 27.94
CA PHE A 347 -7.56 -12.80 26.69
C PHE A 347 -9.05 -13.09 26.93
N ILE A 348 -9.38 -13.80 28.02
CA ILE A 348 -10.76 -14.08 28.41
C ILE A 348 -11.53 -12.78 28.68
N LYS A 349 -10.93 -11.81 29.37
CA LYS A 349 -11.53 -10.48 29.57
C LYS A 349 -11.75 -9.74 28.26
N ILE A 350 -10.80 -9.80 27.32
CA ILE A 350 -10.97 -9.19 25.99
C ILE A 350 -12.17 -9.80 25.26
N LEU A 351 -12.30 -11.14 25.28
CA LEU A 351 -13.45 -11.82 24.68
C LEU A 351 -14.76 -11.33 25.30
N GLU A 352 -14.88 -11.36 26.63
CA GLU A 352 -16.10 -10.91 27.32
C GLU A 352 -16.38 -9.43 27.12
N PHE A 353 -15.35 -8.60 26.97
CA PHE A 353 -15.49 -7.18 26.63
C PHE A 353 -16.02 -6.99 25.21
N ALA A 354 -15.41 -7.66 24.21
CA ALA A 354 -15.83 -7.58 22.81
C ALA A 354 -17.28 -8.06 22.60
N LYS A 355 -17.72 -9.05 23.37
CA LYS A 355 -19.10 -9.59 23.31
C LYS A 355 -20.19 -8.60 23.73
N GLN A 356 -19.82 -7.48 24.37
CA GLN A 356 -20.78 -6.43 24.75
C GLN A 356 -21.26 -5.61 23.54
N TYR A 357 -20.58 -5.72 22.40
CA TYR A 357 -20.89 -5.00 21.16
C TYR A 357 -21.64 -5.89 20.16
N PRO A 358 -22.40 -5.31 19.22
CA PRO A 358 -23.05 -6.06 18.15
C PRO A 358 -22.05 -6.88 17.34
N THR A 359 -22.48 -8.02 16.82
CA THR A 359 -21.68 -8.77 15.83
C THR A 359 -21.53 -7.97 14.54
N SER A 360 -20.51 -8.29 13.73
CA SER A 360 -20.35 -7.67 12.40
C SER A 360 -21.60 -7.86 11.53
N GLU A 361 -22.21 -9.03 11.56
CA GLU A 361 -23.46 -9.31 10.81
C GLU A 361 -24.60 -8.39 11.27
N GLU A 362 -24.80 -8.25 12.58
CA GLU A 362 -25.83 -7.35 13.13
C GLU A 362 -25.56 -5.88 12.80
N TYR A 363 -24.30 -5.45 12.85
CA TYR A 363 -23.89 -4.10 12.49
C TYR A 363 -24.14 -3.81 11.01
N TYR A 364 -23.66 -4.67 10.11
CA TYR A 364 -23.87 -4.49 8.66
C TYR A 364 -25.34 -4.58 8.27
N SER A 365 -26.12 -5.44 8.92
CA SER A 365 -27.57 -5.49 8.73
C SER A 365 -28.25 -4.18 9.13
N GLN A 366 -27.82 -3.55 10.23
CA GLN A 366 -28.33 -2.23 10.64
C GLN A 366 -27.98 -1.15 9.62
N MET A 367 -26.75 -1.15 9.10
CA MET A 367 -26.34 -0.20 8.06
C MET A 367 -27.13 -0.37 6.76
N GLN A 368 -27.31 -1.62 6.31
CA GLN A 368 -28.03 -1.91 5.06
C GLN A 368 -29.50 -1.47 5.10
N ASN A 369 -30.09 -1.44 6.29
CA ASN A 369 -31.48 -1.01 6.50
C ASN A 369 -31.63 0.51 6.73
N MET A 370 -30.52 1.25 6.77
CA MET A 370 -30.49 2.70 6.95
C MET A 370 -30.66 3.42 5.61
N SER A 371 -31.42 4.51 5.57
CA SER A 371 -31.47 5.37 4.38
C SER A 371 -30.19 6.21 4.24
N ASP A 372 -29.88 6.65 3.01
CA ASP A 372 -28.71 7.50 2.74
C ASP A 372 -28.69 8.77 3.60
N ASP A 373 -29.86 9.40 3.82
CA ASP A 373 -30.01 10.59 4.66
C ASP A 373 -29.70 10.31 6.14
N GLU A 374 -30.15 9.16 6.65
CA GLU A 374 -29.87 8.74 8.04
C GLU A 374 -28.38 8.43 8.21
N TYR A 375 -27.77 7.76 7.23
CA TYR A 375 -26.35 7.44 7.23
C TYR A 375 -25.49 8.70 7.21
N GLN A 376 -25.77 9.63 6.29
CA GLN A 376 -25.03 10.89 6.19
C GLN A 376 -25.16 11.72 7.48
N LYS A 377 -26.38 11.79 8.06
CA LYS A 377 -26.59 12.48 9.32
C LYS A 377 -25.77 11.85 10.45
N LYS A 378 -25.78 10.52 10.56
CA LYS A 378 -25.03 9.77 11.57
C LYS A 378 -23.53 10.01 11.45
N TYR A 379 -23.01 9.94 10.22
CA TYR A 379 -21.61 10.23 9.92
C TYR A 379 -21.23 11.65 10.36
N ASN A 380 -22.01 12.67 9.98
CA ASN A 380 -21.77 14.06 10.37
C ASN A 380 -21.83 14.27 11.90
N ASP A 381 -22.80 13.64 12.57
CA ASP A 381 -22.95 13.70 14.03
C ASP A 381 -21.74 13.08 14.74
N GLN A 382 -21.20 11.97 14.23
CA GLN A 382 -20.01 11.32 14.76
C GLN A 382 -18.75 12.18 14.58
N GLN A 383 -18.55 12.77 13.39
CA GLN A 383 -17.44 13.70 13.13
C GLN A 383 -17.47 14.89 14.11
N ALA A 384 -18.66 15.48 14.31
CA ALA A 384 -18.84 16.53 15.32
C ALA A 384 -18.69 16.03 16.76
N GLY A 385 -18.92 14.73 17.00
CA GLY A 385 -18.85 14.08 18.30
C GLY A 385 -17.46 14.11 18.92
N PHE A 386 -16.40 13.95 18.12
CA PHE A 386 -15.01 14.10 18.57
C PHE A 386 -14.77 15.50 19.13
N ARG A 387 -15.07 16.54 18.34
CA ARG A 387 -14.97 17.94 18.76
C ARG A 387 -15.81 18.29 19.97
N LYS A 388 -17.02 17.74 20.09
CA LYS A 388 -17.89 17.93 21.26
C LYS A 388 -17.40 17.17 22.50
N GLY A 389 -16.45 16.23 22.34
CA GLY A 389 -15.95 15.38 23.41
C GLY A 389 -16.89 14.22 23.77
N ASN A 390 -17.86 13.91 22.92
CA ASN A 390 -18.81 12.81 23.09
C ASN A 390 -18.25 11.50 22.51
N ILE A 391 -17.38 11.57 21.49
CA ILE A 391 -16.58 10.43 21.04
C ILE A 391 -15.16 10.58 21.59
N ILE A 392 -14.67 9.53 22.26
CA ILE A 392 -13.48 9.64 23.13
C ILE A 392 -12.18 9.38 22.38
N LEU A 393 -12.14 8.36 21.52
CA LEU A 393 -10.95 7.87 20.85
C LEU A 393 -11.16 7.75 19.34
N GLU A 394 -10.16 8.18 18.58
CA GLU A 394 -10.02 7.96 17.14
C GLU A 394 -8.88 6.96 16.88
N ARG A 395 -9.05 6.05 15.91
CA ARG A 395 -7.93 5.31 15.30
C ARG A 395 -7.21 6.26 14.35
N SER A 396 -6.17 6.93 14.83
CA SER A 396 -5.45 7.90 14.02
C SER A 396 -4.38 7.21 13.17
N TYR A 397 -4.34 7.59 11.89
CA TYR A 397 -3.38 7.12 10.90
C TYR A 397 -2.53 8.29 10.43
N PHE A 398 -1.31 8.40 10.97
CA PHE A 398 -0.39 9.48 10.65
C PHE A 398 0.50 9.11 9.47
N TYR A 399 0.03 9.41 8.28
CA TYR A 399 0.72 9.11 7.03
C TYR A 399 1.69 10.21 6.60
N ASP A 400 1.39 11.49 6.89
CA ASP A 400 2.25 12.63 6.58
C ASP A 400 2.35 13.61 7.77
N THR A 401 3.13 14.68 7.62
CA THR A 401 3.33 15.68 8.69
C THR A 401 2.10 16.54 8.98
N GLY A 402 1.17 16.69 8.03
CA GLY A 402 -0.08 17.44 8.19
C GLY A 402 -1.15 16.67 8.95
N SER A 403 -1.17 15.35 8.81
CA SER A 403 -2.15 14.45 9.44
C SER A 403 -2.22 14.59 10.97
N PHE A 404 -1.08 14.81 11.64
CA PHE A 404 -1.03 15.10 13.08
C PHE A 404 -1.83 16.34 13.48
N TYR A 405 -1.62 17.43 12.73
CA TYR A 405 -2.28 18.71 13.00
C TYR A 405 -3.77 18.64 12.63
N ASN A 406 -4.11 17.94 11.54
CA ASN A 406 -5.50 17.73 11.13
C ASN A 406 -6.27 16.89 12.15
N THR A 407 -5.66 15.87 12.75
CA THR A 407 -6.29 15.13 13.86
C THR A 407 -6.49 16.05 15.08
N GLU A 408 -5.44 16.73 15.54
CA GLU A 408 -5.53 17.56 16.76
C GLU A 408 -6.46 18.75 16.59
N MET A 409 -6.21 19.58 15.59
CA MET A 409 -6.93 20.83 15.37
C MET A 409 -8.13 20.68 14.45
N GLY A 410 -8.18 19.70 13.56
CA GLY A 410 -9.37 19.40 12.74
C GLY A 410 -10.37 18.53 13.51
N THR A 411 -10.05 17.26 13.72
CA THR A 411 -10.95 16.26 14.33
C THR A 411 -11.35 16.61 15.77
N PHE A 412 -10.40 16.99 16.62
CA PHE A 412 -10.67 17.24 18.04
C PHE A 412 -10.85 18.72 18.40
N GLY A 413 -10.16 19.62 17.70
CA GLY A 413 -10.25 21.07 17.89
C GLY A 413 -9.65 21.60 19.19
N GLU A 414 -8.93 20.77 19.93
CA GLU A 414 -8.20 21.10 21.16
C GLU A 414 -7.06 20.10 21.38
N ASP A 415 -6.27 20.30 22.44
CA ASP A 415 -5.10 19.45 22.73
C ASP A 415 -5.46 17.96 22.91
N VAL A 416 -4.71 17.12 22.21
CA VAL A 416 -4.87 15.66 22.20
C VAL A 416 -3.68 14.92 22.80
N THR A 417 -3.94 13.71 23.29
CA THR A 417 -2.91 12.74 23.67
C THR A 417 -2.95 11.55 22.72
N PHE A 418 -1.80 11.21 22.16
CA PHE A 418 -1.57 9.99 21.37
C PHE A 418 -1.31 8.82 22.33
N ILE A 419 -2.37 8.33 22.98
CA ILE A 419 -2.28 7.36 24.08
C ILE A 419 -1.85 5.95 23.63
N GLY A 420 -1.98 5.65 22.33
CA GLY A 420 -1.65 4.34 21.77
C GLY A 420 -2.71 3.29 22.08
N TYR A 421 -2.60 2.13 21.45
CA TYR A 421 -3.43 0.98 21.77
C TYR A 421 -3.02 0.37 23.12
N PRO A 422 -3.89 -0.37 23.81
CA PRO A 422 -3.55 -0.93 25.11
C PRO A 422 -2.31 -1.85 25.01
N SER A 423 -1.29 -1.61 25.83
CA SER A 423 -0.02 -2.37 25.78
C SER A 423 0.56 -2.56 27.18
N SER A 424 1.24 -3.69 27.42
CA SER A 424 1.80 -4.03 28.74
C SER A 424 3.01 -3.19 29.14
N ASP A 425 3.69 -2.58 28.17
CA ASP A 425 4.86 -1.70 28.35
C ASP A 425 4.53 -0.21 28.15
N GLY A 426 3.25 0.14 28.02
CA GLY A 426 2.77 1.51 27.85
C GLY A 426 2.95 2.13 26.47
N ASN A 427 3.71 1.51 25.55
CA ASN A 427 3.86 1.99 24.17
C ASN A 427 2.91 1.26 23.22
N GLY A 428 1.74 1.84 23.02
CA GLY A 428 0.67 1.30 22.18
C GLY A 428 0.69 1.72 20.72
N SER A 429 1.59 2.62 20.34
CA SER A 429 1.68 3.14 18.98
C SER A 429 2.64 2.30 18.17
N PHE A 430 2.42 2.22 16.86
CA PHE A 430 3.26 1.40 16.00
C PHE A 430 3.55 2.03 14.65
N ILE A 431 4.72 1.70 14.15
CA ILE A 431 5.26 2.03 12.85
C ILE A 431 4.77 0.97 11.86
N ASN A 432 4.22 1.41 10.74
CA ASN A 432 4.02 0.59 9.56
C ASN A 432 5.02 1.06 8.49
N ALA A 433 5.91 0.16 8.07
CA ALA A 433 6.90 0.46 7.05
C ALA A 433 6.27 0.29 5.66
N SER A 434 6.40 1.32 4.81
CA SER A 434 5.78 1.34 3.49
C SER A 434 6.46 0.38 2.50
N LEU A 435 7.76 0.15 2.68
CA LEU A 435 8.58 -0.68 1.81
C LEU A 435 9.76 -1.24 2.60
N GLU A 436 9.86 -2.54 2.79
CA GLU A 436 11.02 -3.14 3.47
C GLU A 436 11.91 -3.93 2.51
N MET A 437 13.19 -3.59 2.50
CA MET A 437 14.20 -4.22 1.66
C MET A 437 15.26 -4.91 2.50
N GLY A 438 15.44 -6.21 2.32
CA GLY A 438 16.53 -6.99 2.90
C GLY A 438 17.51 -7.47 1.83
N ILE A 439 18.74 -7.75 2.23
CA ILE A 439 19.76 -8.38 1.36
C ILE A 439 19.91 -9.84 1.76
N SER A 440 20.04 -10.73 0.78
CA SER A 440 20.36 -12.14 1.05
C SER A 440 21.76 -12.28 1.65
N ALA A 441 21.87 -12.94 2.80
CA ALA A 441 23.13 -13.25 3.47
C ALA A 441 24.07 -14.14 2.62
N LYS A 442 23.51 -14.85 1.63
CA LYS A 442 24.25 -15.74 0.72
C LYS A 442 24.55 -15.10 -0.64
N SER A 443 24.07 -13.89 -0.88
CA SER A 443 24.35 -13.17 -2.13
C SER A 443 25.85 -12.92 -2.28
N GLU A 444 26.38 -13.16 -3.47
CA GLU A 444 27.73 -12.71 -3.86
C GLU A 444 27.73 -11.24 -4.30
N ASN A 445 26.55 -10.63 -4.38
CA ASN A 445 26.29 -9.28 -4.88
C ASN A 445 25.94 -8.28 -3.76
N GLN A 446 26.24 -8.54 -2.49
CA GLN A 446 25.79 -7.70 -1.36
C GLN A 446 26.18 -6.23 -1.48
N GLU A 447 27.40 -5.93 -1.98
CA GLU A 447 27.85 -4.55 -2.21
C GLU A 447 26.98 -3.84 -3.25
N ALA A 448 26.67 -4.52 -4.36
CA ALA A 448 25.82 -3.99 -5.43
C ALA A 448 24.36 -3.83 -4.98
N ALA A 449 23.86 -4.80 -4.20
CA ALA A 449 22.54 -4.75 -3.61
C ALA A 449 22.40 -3.58 -2.63
N TRP A 450 23.43 -3.34 -1.80
CA TRP A 450 23.47 -2.19 -0.91
C TRP A 450 23.57 -0.87 -1.68
N GLU A 451 24.33 -0.80 -2.77
CA GLU A 451 24.40 0.40 -3.62
C GLU A 451 23.02 0.83 -4.12
N PHE A 452 22.18 -0.14 -4.49
CA PHE A 452 20.79 0.11 -4.88
C PHE A 452 19.91 0.54 -3.70
N ILE A 453 19.90 -0.21 -2.59
CA ILE A 453 19.08 0.10 -1.40
C ILE A 453 19.46 1.47 -0.81
N LYS A 454 20.75 1.83 -0.85
CA LYS A 454 21.26 3.11 -0.35
C LYS A 454 20.60 4.32 -1.03
N TYR A 455 20.22 4.22 -2.30
CA TYR A 455 19.52 5.31 -2.99
C TYR A 455 18.23 5.72 -2.27
N PHE A 456 17.49 4.77 -1.71
CA PHE A 456 16.23 5.02 -1.01
C PHE A 456 16.43 5.81 0.31
N LEU A 457 17.64 5.82 0.86
CA LEU A 457 18.03 6.62 2.03
C LEU A 457 18.61 8.00 1.67
N SER A 458 18.80 8.28 0.38
CA SER A 458 19.34 9.57 -0.09
C SER A 458 18.37 10.73 0.12
N ASP A 459 18.88 11.97 0.18
CA ASP A 459 18.02 13.17 0.24
C ASP A 459 17.07 13.27 -0.95
N GLU A 460 17.50 12.82 -2.14
CA GLU A 460 16.68 12.84 -3.36
C GLU A 460 15.41 12.01 -3.17
N TYR A 461 15.56 10.74 -2.78
CA TYR A 461 14.42 9.85 -2.58
C TYR A 461 13.60 10.22 -1.34
N GLN A 462 14.25 10.55 -0.22
CA GLN A 462 13.56 10.91 1.02
C GLN A 462 12.69 12.17 0.87
N LYS A 463 13.00 13.06 -0.08
CA LYS A 463 12.17 14.23 -0.37
C LYS A 463 10.96 13.89 -1.25
N SER A 464 11.07 12.86 -2.10
CA SER A 464 9.98 12.45 -2.99
C SER A 464 8.94 11.56 -2.31
N VAL A 465 9.28 10.89 -1.19
CA VAL A 465 8.28 10.08 -0.47
C VAL A 465 7.16 10.96 0.05
N TYR A 466 5.92 10.51 -0.13
CA TYR A 466 4.74 11.18 0.42
C TYR A 466 4.63 10.98 1.94
N GLU A 467 4.92 9.75 2.39
CA GLU A 467 4.87 9.33 3.79
C GLU A 467 5.97 9.97 4.66
N LEU A 468 6.04 9.62 5.95
CA LEU A 468 7.08 10.11 6.86
C LEU A 468 8.45 9.53 6.44
N PRO A 469 9.43 10.37 6.07
CA PRO A 469 10.77 9.91 5.73
C PRO A 469 11.55 9.48 6.98
N VAL A 470 12.40 8.46 6.84
CA VAL A 470 13.28 8.01 7.93
C VAL A 470 14.45 8.95 8.19
N LYS A 471 14.82 9.81 7.23
CA LYS A 471 15.92 10.77 7.39
C LYS A 471 15.48 11.99 8.18
N LYS A 472 16.10 12.23 9.34
CA LYS A 472 15.71 13.26 10.31
C LYS A 472 15.64 14.66 9.69
N SER A 473 16.64 15.01 8.88
CA SER A 473 16.70 16.34 8.22
C SER A 473 15.55 16.57 7.25
N VAL A 474 15.12 15.53 6.53
CA VAL A 474 14.03 15.64 5.55
C VAL A 474 12.67 15.63 6.26
N LEU A 475 12.53 14.85 7.33
CA LEU A 475 11.34 14.91 8.19
C LEU A 475 11.15 16.31 8.78
N GLU A 476 12.22 16.91 9.28
CA GLU A 476 12.18 18.28 9.80
C GLU A 476 11.81 19.30 8.71
N GLU A 477 12.35 19.15 7.50
CA GLU A 477 11.99 19.98 6.34
C GLU A 477 10.49 19.89 6.01
N LYS A 478 9.92 18.67 6.03
CA LYS A 478 8.47 18.46 5.80
C LYS A 478 7.61 19.09 6.89
N PHE A 479 7.97 18.94 8.17
CA PHE A 479 7.26 19.64 9.26
C PHE A 479 7.32 21.16 9.09
N ASN A 480 8.50 21.71 8.77
CA ASN A 480 8.66 23.15 8.51
C ASN A 480 7.82 23.64 7.32
N ALA A 481 7.57 22.78 6.33
CA ALA A 481 6.69 23.07 5.20
C ALA A 481 5.21 23.08 5.63
N SER A 482 4.78 22.10 6.45
CA SER A 482 3.41 22.01 6.99
C SER A 482 3.04 23.15 7.96
N MET A 483 4.02 23.91 8.45
CA MET A 483 3.78 25.11 9.29
C MET A 483 3.43 26.37 8.47
N LYS A 484 3.49 26.30 7.14
CA LYS A 484 3.25 27.44 6.25
C LYS A 484 1.92 27.31 5.51
N PRO A 485 1.26 28.43 5.19
CA PRO A 485 0.11 28.41 4.30
C PRO A 485 0.47 27.82 2.95
N TYR A 486 -0.45 27.02 2.40
CA TYR A 486 -0.40 26.74 0.98
C TYR A 486 -0.64 28.05 0.24
N SER A 487 0.22 28.34 -0.74
CA SER A 487 0.12 29.56 -1.52
C SER A 487 0.28 29.28 -3.00
N TYR A 488 -0.49 29.96 -3.84
CA TYR A 488 -0.34 29.94 -5.29
C TYR A 488 -0.19 31.36 -5.83
N GLU A 489 0.36 31.49 -7.04
CA GLU A 489 0.40 32.75 -7.76
C GLU A 489 -0.88 32.87 -8.61
N ASP A 490 -1.64 33.95 -8.45
CA ASP A 490 -2.83 34.22 -9.26
C ASP A 490 -2.47 34.72 -10.67
N GLU A 491 -3.48 34.92 -11.53
CA GLU A 491 -3.29 35.38 -12.93
C GLU A 491 -2.59 36.75 -13.02
N ASP A 492 -2.60 37.53 -11.94
CA ASP A 492 -1.99 38.87 -11.85
C ASP A 492 -0.58 38.84 -11.23
N GLY A 493 -0.07 37.66 -10.87
CA GLY A 493 1.26 37.49 -10.27
C GLY A 493 1.31 37.72 -8.75
N ASN A 494 0.16 37.77 -8.07
CA ASN A 494 0.12 37.91 -6.60
C ASN A 494 0.13 36.55 -5.91
N THR A 495 0.90 36.44 -4.83
CA THR A 495 0.84 35.27 -3.95
C THR A 495 -0.44 35.31 -3.12
N VAL A 496 -1.34 34.35 -3.36
CA VAL A 496 -2.55 34.12 -2.57
C VAL A 496 -2.28 32.97 -1.61
N GLU A 497 -2.34 33.27 -0.32
CA GLU A 497 -2.33 32.26 0.74
C GLU A 497 -3.75 31.73 0.95
N LEU A 498 -3.91 30.41 0.89
CA LEU A 498 -5.17 29.76 1.23
C LEU A 498 -5.26 29.62 2.75
N PRO A 499 -6.44 29.70 3.37
CA PRO A 499 -6.62 29.26 4.75
C PRO A 499 -6.48 27.73 4.83
N ASN A 500 -6.05 27.23 5.98
CA ASN A 500 -6.05 25.79 6.25
C ASN A 500 -7.37 25.44 6.93
N THR A 501 -8.28 24.83 6.18
CA THR A 501 -9.63 24.54 6.65
C THR A 501 -9.88 23.05 6.79
N TYR A 502 -10.79 22.71 7.69
CA TYR A 502 -11.23 21.35 7.96
C TYR A 502 -12.76 21.31 7.87
N TYR A 503 -13.32 20.22 7.36
CA TYR A 503 -14.76 20.06 7.20
C TYR A 503 -15.32 19.13 8.28
N ILE A 504 -16.40 19.55 8.92
CA ILE A 504 -17.18 18.73 9.86
C ILE A 504 -18.61 18.71 9.36
N GLY A 505 -18.96 17.64 8.65
CA GLY A 505 -20.16 17.64 7.83
C GLY A 505 -20.07 18.75 6.78
N ASP A 506 -21.08 19.63 6.76
CA ASP A 506 -21.13 20.77 5.83
C ASP A 506 -20.44 22.04 6.36
N ASP A 507 -19.97 22.02 7.62
CA ASP A 507 -19.33 23.17 8.25
C ASP A 507 -17.83 23.20 7.95
N GLU A 508 -17.39 24.26 7.26
CA GLU A 508 -15.98 24.58 7.06
C GLU A 508 -15.45 25.41 8.23
N ILE A 509 -14.35 24.96 8.83
CA ILE A 509 -13.68 25.65 9.94
C ILE A 509 -12.23 25.95 9.59
N ASP A 510 -11.79 27.17 9.88
CA ASP A 510 -10.37 27.53 9.83
C ASP A 510 -9.67 26.93 11.06
N ILE A 511 -8.72 26.04 10.83
CA ILE A 511 -7.95 25.38 11.88
C ILE A 511 -6.59 26.04 12.11
N GLY A 512 -6.23 27.05 11.32
CA GLY A 512 -4.95 27.73 11.39
C GLY A 512 -3.77 26.85 10.99
N TYR A 513 -2.59 27.22 11.46
CA TYR A 513 -1.33 26.57 11.09
C TYR A 513 -0.59 26.03 12.31
N MET A 514 0.12 24.94 12.07
CA MET A 514 1.06 24.35 13.00
C MET A 514 2.10 25.40 13.43
N ASP A 515 2.37 25.47 14.74
CA ASP A 515 3.46 26.27 15.30
C ASP A 515 4.60 25.38 15.82
N GLU A 516 5.65 25.99 16.38
CA GLU A 516 6.81 25.25 16.93
C GLU A 516 6.43 24.33 18.10
N THR A 517 5.37 24.62 18.85
CA THR A 517 4.90 23.78 19.96
C THR A 517 4.29 22.49 19.40
N HIS A 518 3.45 22.62 18.38
CA HIS A 518 2.86 21.48 17.67
C HIS A 518 3.95 20.63 16.99
N LYS A 519 4.85 21.27 16.22
CA LYS A 519 5.99 20.57 15.58
C LYS A 519 6.79 19.78 16.61
N LYS A 520 7.15 20.40 17.73
CA LYS A 520 7.89 19.74 18.79
C LYS A 520 7.14 18.52 19.34
N LYS A 521 5.85 18.69 19.67
CA LYS A 521 4.98 17.59 20.15
C LYS A 521 4.96 16.41 19.18
N TYR A 522 4.78 16.67 17.89
CA TYR A 522 4.68 15.63 16.86
C TYR A 522 6.03 14.95 16.61
N MET A 523 7.13 15.70 16.57
CA MET A 523 8.47 15.11 16.42
C MET A 523 8.89 14.29 17.64
N ASP A 524 8.56 14.75 18.85
CA ASP A 524 8.82 14.01 20.09
C ASP A 524 8.02 12.68 20.08
N PHE A 525 6.75 12.71 19.65
CA PHE A 525 5.93 11.51 19.49
C PHE A 525 6.48 10.55 18.42
N VAL A 526 6.83 11.04 17.22
CA VAL A 526 7.44 10.22 16.17
C VAL A 526 8.69 9.51 16.69
N SER A 527 9.49 10.18 17.52
CA SER A 527 10.72 9.62 18.11
C SER A 527 10.46 8.62 19.24
N SER A 528 9.27 8.62 19.86
CA SER A 528 8.94 7.70 20.95
C SER A 528 8.35 6.37 20.47
N VAL A 529 7.85 6.30 19.23
CA VAL A 529 7.31 5.05 18.66
C VAL A 529 8.45 4.15 18.21
N ASN A 530 8.50 2.93 18.73
CA ASN A 530 9.58 1.97 18.46
C ASN A 530 9.08 0.53 18.25
N LYS A 531 7.78 0.36 18.00
CA LYS A 531 7.18 -0.92 17.68
C LYS A 531 6.76 -0.97 16.24
N LYS A 532 6.92 -2.13 15.61
CA LYS A 532 6.42 -2.40 14.27
C LYS A 532 5.05 -3.06 14.34
N TYR A 533 4.14 -2.63 13.47
CA TYR A 533 2.92 -3.37 13.16
C TYR A 533 3.26 -4.81 12.77
N THR A 534 2.73 -5.79 13.50
CA THR A 534 2.96 -7.21 13.21
C THR A 534 1.63 -7.91 13.01
N TYR A 535 1.34 -8.31 11.77
CA TYR A 535 0.13 -9.04 11.39
C TYR A 535 0.44 -10.47 10.97
N ASP A 536 -0.01 -11.43 11.79
CA ASP A 536 -0.01 -12.85 11.44
C ASP A 536 -1.43 -13.27 11.03
N LEU A 537 -1.67 -13.32 9.72
CA LEU A 537 -2.95 -13.70 9.10
C LEU A 537 -3.48 -15.03 9.67
N ASN A 538 -2.62 -16.04 9.82
CA ASN A 538 -3.06 -17.35 10.28
C ASN A 538 -3.53 -17.33 11.73
N VAL A 539 -2.84 -16.59 12.60
CA VAL A 539 -3.28 -16.42 14.00
C VAL A 539 -4.62 -15.69 14.04
N MET A 540 -4.80 -14.65 13.21
CA MET A 540 -6.05 -13.90 13.13
C MET A 540 -7.22 -14.76 12.64
N ASP A 541 -7.01 -15.56 11.61
CA ASP A 541 -8.01 -16.48 11.07
C ASP A 541 -8.43 -17.50 12.13
N ILE A 542 -7.47 -18.06 12.87
CA ILE A 542 -7.76 -18.97 14.00
C ILE A 542 -8.62 -18.28 15.07
N ILE A 543 -8.28 -17.04 15.45
CA ILE A 543 -9.04 -16.29 16.46
C ILE A 543 -10.46 -16.03 15.94
N SER A 544 -10.59 -15.47 14.74
CA SER A 544 -11.87 -15.11 14.13
C SER A 544 -12.81 -16.31 13.98
N GLU A 545 -12.31 -17.44 13.47
CA GLU A 545 -13.10 -18.67 13.31
C GLU A 545 -13.66 -19.17 14.65
N GLU A 546 -12.85 -19.15 15.71
CA GLU A 546 -13.25 -19.72 16.99
C GLU A 546 -14.17 -18.80 17.80
N THR A 547 -14.08 -17.48 17.61
CA THR A 547 -14.89 -16.51 18.37
C THR A 547 -16.31 -16.35 17.85
N GLN A 548 -16.61 -16.73 16.61
CA GLN A 548 -17.99 -16.71 16.06
C GLN A 548 -18.98 -17.51 16.94
N ALA A 549 -18.58 -18.71 17.39
CA ALA A 549 -19.41 -19.54 18.27
C ALA A 549 -19.56 -18.94 19.68
N PHE A 550 -18.57 -18.18 20.14
CA PHE A 550 -18.64 -17.47 21.43
C PHE A 550 -19.60 -16.27 21.38
N PHE A 551 -19.50 -15.44 20.33
CA PHE A 551 -20.39 -14.29 20.15
C PHE A 551 -21.85 -14.71 19.97
N SER A 552 -22.10 -15.84 19.29
CA SER A 552 -23.45 -16.44 19.19
C SER A 552 -23.92 -17.17 20.48
N GLY A 553 -23.11 -17.18 21.54
CA GLY A 553 -23.47 -17.76 22.84
C GLY A 553 -23.40 -19.29 22.92
N GLN A 554 -22.79 -19.95 21.92
CA GLN A 554 -22.67 -21.41 21.86
C GLN A 554 -21.50 -21.95 22.70
N LYS A 555 -20.47 -21.14 22.94
CA LYS A 555 -19.30 -21.46 23.77
C LYS A 555 -19.11 -20.41 24.87
N SER A 556 -18.47 -20.79 25.97
CA SER A 556 -17.95 -19.84 26.96
C SER A 556 -16.64 -19.18 26.50
N ALA A 557 -16.25 -18.06 27.11
CA ALA A 557 -14.98 -17.42 26.82
C ALA A 557 -13.79 -18.35 27.14
N GLN A 558 -13.84 -19.08 28.26
CA GLN A 558 -12.80 -20.05 28.63
C GLN A 558 -12.64 -21.16 27.59
N GLU A 559 -13.75 -21.80 27.17
CA GLU A 559 -13.68 -22.87 26.15
C GLU A 559 -13.12 -22.34 24.82
N THR A 560 -13.47 -21.11 24.44
CA THR A 560 -12.98 -20.48 23.21
C THR A 560 -11.49 -20.17 23.32
N ALA A 561 -11.07 -19.57 24.43
CA ALA A 561 -9.67 -19.27 24.74
C ALA A 561 -8.80 -20.54 24.73
N ASP A 562 -9.29 -21.65 25.28
CA ASP A 562 -8.58 -22.94 25.27
C ASP A 562 -8.43 -23.51 23.85
N ILE A 563 -9.43 -23.34 22.97
CA ILE A 563 -9.34 -23.81 21.58
C ILE A 563 -8.34 -22.95 20.79
N VAL A 564 -8.43 -21.61 20.91
CA VAL A 564 -7.49 -20.67 20.29
C VAL A 564 -6.06 -20.97 20.74
N GLN A 565 -5.83 -21.11 22.05
CA GLN A 565 -4.55 -21.50 22.63
C GLN A 565 -3.99 -22.76 21.97
N ASN A 566 -4.80 -23.81 21.83
CA ASN A 566 -4.35 -25.07 21.24
C ASN A 566 -4.03 -24.93 19.74
N ARG A 567 -4.89 -24.28 18.96
CA ARG A 567 -4.71 -24.10 17.51
C ARG A 567 -3.51 -23.21 17.20
N VAL A 568 -3.36 -22.09 17.90
CA VAL A 568 -2.20 -21.20 17.72
C VAL A 568 -0.92 -21.90 18.17
N ASN A 569 -0.94 -22.64 19.28
CA ASN A 569 0.24 -23.39 19.73
C ASN A 569 0.68 -24.45 18.70
N ILE A 570 -0.25 -25.09 18.00
CA ILE A 570 0.10 -26.00 16.88
C ILE A 570 0.76 -25.21 15.75
N TYR A 571 0.12 -24.12 15.30
CA TYR A 571 0.63 -23.29 14.22
C TYR A 571 2.04 -22.75 14.46
N ILE A 572 2.32 -22.19 15.65
CA ILE A 572 3.66 -21.65 15.96
C ILE A 572 4.72 -22.75 16.03
N ASN A 573 4.36 -23.98 16.40
CA ASN A 573 5.30 -25.11 16.44
C ASN A 573 5.56 -25.73 15.06
N GLU A 574 4.64 -25.59 14.11
CA GLU A 574 4.79 -26.09 12.75
C GLU A 574 5.49 -25.08 11.82
N THR A 575 5.41 -23.79 12.11
CA THR A 575 5.79 -22.70 11.19
C THR A 575 7.08 -21.97 11.57
N LEU A 576 7.45 -21.95 12.86
CA LEU A 576 8.72 -21.41 13.38
C LEU A 576 9.66 -22.56 13.70
#